data_AF-A0A970K0S3-F1
#
_entry.id   AF-A0A970K0S3-F1
#
_cell.length_a   1.000
_cell.length_b   1.000
_cell.length_c   1.000
_cell.angle_alpha   90.00
_cell.angle_beta   90.00
_cell.angle_gamma   90.00
#
_symmetry.space_group_name_H-M   'P 1'
#
loop_
_entity.id
_entity.type
_entity.pdbx_description
1 polymer ?
#
loop_
_entity_poly.entity_id
_entity_poly.type
_entity_poly.pdbx_seq_one_letter_code
_entity_poly.pdbx_strand_id
1 'polypeptide(L)'
;MQVRIEQVEDGQAEEVVIYCRKITPDVEALIGQIRKTVPDTLTLSFFKGDEQVYLSLREILFFETEGEKVYAHTTDNAYEVRQRLYEFEGMLPV
;
A
#
# COMPACT_ATOMS: atom_id res chain seq x y z
N MET A 1 -24.88 -6.24 6.79
CA MET A 1 -23.90 -5.83 5.76
C MET A 1 -24.30 -6.47 4.45
N GLN A 2 -24.35 -5.72 3.36
CA GLN A 2 -24.58 -6.28 2.02
C GLN A 2 -23.23 -6.40 1.33
N VAL A 3 -22.90 -7.58 0.79
CA VAL A 3 -21.66 -7.81 0.06
C VAL A 3 -21.96 -7.72 -1.42
N ARG A 4 -21.19 -6.89 -2.14
CA ARG A 4 -21.22 -6.78 -3.59
C ARG A 4 -19.87 -7.27 -4.11
N ILE A 5 -19.90 -8.15 -5.10
CA ILE A 5 -18.70 -8.70 -5.75
C ILE A 5 -18.79 -8.35 -7.23
N GLU A 6 -17.70 -7.81 -7.76
CA GLU A 6 -17.55 -7.49 -9.19
C GLU A 6 -16.33 -8.24 -9.71
N GLN A 7 -16.47 -8.87 -10.87
CA GLN A 7 -15.33 -9.47 -11.57
C GLN A 7 -14.74 -8.42 -12.49
N VAL A 8 -13.43 -8.22 -12.37
CA VAL A 8 -12.66 -7.30 -13.22
C VAL A 8 -12.18 -8.04 -14.48
N GLU A 9 -11.89 -7.27 -15.54
CA GLU A 9 -11.32 -7.82 -16.77
C GLU A 9 -9.86 -8.23 -16.60
N ASP A 10 -9.36 -9.11 -17.46
CA ASP A 10 -7.95 -9.50 -17.49
C ASP A 10 -7.05 -8.28 -17.66
N GLY A 11 -6.16 -8.05 -16.69
CA GLY A 11 -5.20 -6.94 -16.68
C GLY A 11 -5.56 -5.78 -15.73
N GLN A 12 -6.75 -5.78 -15.12
CA GLN A 12 -7.03 -4.92 -13.97
C GLN A 12 -6.47 -5.55 -12.69
N ALA A 13 -5.93 -4.71 -11.81
CA ALA A 13 -5.48 -5.16 -10.50
C ALA A 13 -6.68 -5.52 -9.62
N GLU A 14 -6.59 -6.61 -8.86
CA GLU A 14 -7.58 -6.94 -7.84
C GLU A 14 -7.51 -5.91 -6.71
N GLU A 15 -8.66 -5.35 -6.34
CA GLU A 15 -8.80 -4.42 -5.23
C GLU A 15 -10.00 -4.75 -4.35
N VAL A 16 -9.95 -4.32 -3.09
CA VAL A 16 -11.05 -4.45 -2.14
C VAL A 16 -11.50 -3.06 -1.69
N VAL A 17 -12.68 -2.63 -2.12
CA VAL A 17 -13.27 -1.33 -1.77
C VAL A 17 -14.33 -1.49 -0.69
N ILE A 18 -14.16 -0.79 0.45
CA ILE A 18 -15.08 -0.85 1.58
C ILE A 18 -15.79 0.50 1.76
N TYR A 19 -17.07 0.56 1.41
CA TYR A 19 -17.93 1.72 1.70
C TYR A 19 -18.56 1.59 3.09
N CYS A 20 -18.26 2.52 3.99
CA CYS A 20 -18.85 2.57 5.33
C CYS A 20 -19.24 3.99 5.71
N ARG A 21 -20.22 4.14 6.61
CA ARG A 21 -20.62 5.46 7.14
C ARG A 21 -19.61 6.01 8.14
N LYS A 22 -18.89 5.12 8.83
CA LYS A 22 -17.82 5.40 9.78
C LYS A 22 -16.96 4.15 9.91
N ILE A 23 -15.65 4.33 10.13
CA ILE A 23 -14.76 3.24 10.55
C ILE A 23 -15.15 2.86 11.99
N THR A 24 -15.76 1.68 12.14
CA THR A 24 -16.12 1.10 13.43
C THR A 24 -15.18 -0.07 13.76
N PRO A 25 -15.15 -0.56 15.01
CA PRO A 25 -14.33 -1.72 15.37
C PRO A 25 -14.58 -2.95 14.47
N ASP A 26 -15.82 -3.13 14.00
CA ASP A 26 -16.17 -4.21 13.07
C ASP A 26 -15.53 -4.02 11.68
N VAL A 27 -15.44 -2.77 11.20
CA VAL A 27 -14.78 -2.43 9.94
C VAL A 27 -13.27 -2.62 10.06
N GLU A 28 -12.66 -2.24 11.19
CA GLU A 28 -11.24 -2.49 11.45
C GLU A 28 -10.92 -3.99 11.51
N ALA A 29 -11.77 -4.78 12.15
CA ALA A 29 -11.61 -6.23 12.19
C ALA A 29 -11.67 -6.85 10.78
N LEU A 30 -12.57 -6.37 9.91
CA LEU A 30 -12.67 -6.81 8.52
C LEU A 30 -11.40 -6.46 7.72
N ILE A 31 -10.91 -5.22 7.84
CA ILE A 31 -9.64 -4.79 7.22
C ILE A 31 -8.50 -5.72 7.68
N GLY A 32 -8.43 -6.01 8.98
CA GLY A 32 -7.42 -6.90 9.54
C GLY A 32 -7.49 -8.34 9.03
N GLN A 33 -8.69 -8.85 8.75
CA GLN A 33 -8.86 -10.18 8.14
C GLN A 33 -8.43 -10.19 6.68
N ILE A 34 -8.83 -9.18 5.90
CA ILE A 34 -8.44 -9.05 4.48
C ILE A 34 -6.91 -9.02 4.34
N ARG A 35 -6.22 -8.21 5.17
CA ARG A 35 -4.75 -8.13 5.20
C ARG A 35 -4.05 -9.45 5.54
N LYS A 36 -4.71 -10.37 6.24
CA LYS A 36 -4.14 -11.69 6.58
C LYS A 36 -4.36 -12.72 5.48
N THR A 37 -5.41 -12.54 4.67
CA THR A 37 -5.84 -13.51 3.65
C THR A 37 -5.25 -13.21 2.29
N VAL A 38 -5.08 -11.93 1.96
CA VAL A 38 -4.33 -11.52 0.76
C VAL A 38 -2.84 -11.61 1.14
N PRO A 39 -2.07 -12.57 0.58
CA PRO A 39 -0.63 -12.61 0.82
C PRO A 39 -0.05 -11.25 0.41
N ASP A 40 0.92 -10.74 1.18
CA ASP A 40 1.63 -9.49 0.91
C ASP A 40 2.15 -9.48 -0.54
N THR A 41 1.32 -9.05 -1.49
CA THR A 41 1.77 -8.32 -2.65
C THR A 41 2.23 -7.01 -2.05
N LEU A 42 3.50 -7.01 -1.63
CA LEU A 42 4.12 -6.05 -0.71
C LEU A 42 3.55 -4.66 -0.91
N THR A 43 2.57 -4.30 -0.08
CA THR A 43 1.91 -3.01 -0.21
C THR A 43 2.79 -2.05 0.56
N LEU A 44 3.85 -1.59 -0.10
CA LEU A 44 4.75 -0.58 0.44
C LEU A 44 3.89 0.54 1.02
N SER A 45 4.11 0.82 2.28
CA SER A 45 3.31 1.78 3.01
C SER A 45 4.07 3.09 2.99
N PHE A 46 3.57 4.02 2.18
CA PHE A 46 4.14 5.35 2.00
C PHE A 46 3.45 6.32 2.94
N PHE A 47 4.19 7.29 3.47
CA PHE A 47 3.67 8.28 4.40
C PHE A 47 4.07 9.68 3.98
N LYS A 48 3.12 10.62 4.04
CA LYS A 48 3.38 12.06 3.92
C LYS A 48 2.98 12.73 5.22
N GLY A 49 3.94 12.87 6.13
CA GLY A 49 3.64 13.19 7.53
C GLY A 49 2.92 12.02 8.21
N ASP A 50 1.74 12.26 8.76
CA ASP A 50 0.94 11.24 9.47
C ASP A 50 -0.05 10.50 8.56
N GLU A 51 -0.20 10.92 7.30
CA GLU A 51 -1.13 10.31 6.35
C GLU A 51 -0.48 9.15 5.61
N GLN A 52 -1.14 7.99 5.62
CA GLN A 52 -0.74 6.84 4.83
C GLN A 52 -1.26 6.97 3.39
N VAL A 53 -0.35 6.82 2.42
CA VAL A 53 -0.61 6.90 0.99
C VAL A 53 -0.23 5.57 0.33
N TYR A 54 -1.02 5.17 -0.66
CA TYR A 54 -0.73 4.02 -1.51
C TYR A 54 -0.21 4.52 -2.85
N LEU A 55 0.99 4.10 -3.23
CA LEU A 55 1.62 4.46 -4.50
C LEU A 55 1.88 3.19 -5.31
N SER A 56 1.75 3.30 -6.63
CA SER A 56 2.26 2.28 -7.53
C SER A 56 3.78 2.33 -7.58
N LEU A 57 4.44 1.18 -7.67
CA LEU A 57 5.88 1.11 -7.92
C LEU A 57 6.31 1.86 -9.19
N ARG A 58 5.42 1.98 -10.19
CA ARG A 58 5.70 2.72 -11.43
C ARG A 58 5.83 4.23 -11.24
N GLU A 59 5.27 4.76 -10.15
CA GLU A 59 5.33 6.19 -9.83
C GLU A 59 6.63 6.54 -9.09
N ILE A 60 7.35 5.54 -8.59
CA ILE A 60 8.58 5.71 -7.82
C ILE A 60 9.77 5.77 -8.78
N LEU A 61 10.51 6.86 -8.71
CA LEU A 61 11.72 7.09 -9.50
C LEU A 61 12.96 6.46 -8.82
N PHE A 62 13.08 6.63 -7.51
CA PHE A 62 14.16 6.05 -6.70
C PHE A 62 13.79 6.06 -5.23
N PHE A 63 14.57 5.32 -4.43
CA PHE A 63 14.53 5.38 -2.98
C PHE A 63 15.79 6.06 -2.44
N GLU A 64 15.63 6.89 -1.42
CA GLU A 64 16.72 7.61 -0.75
C GLU A 64 16.72 7.27 0.75
N THR A 65 17.90 7.18 1.35
CA THR A 65 18.03 7.09 2.81
C THR A 65 18.46 8.45 3.35
N GLU A 66 17.67 9.02 4.25
CA GLU A 66 18.03 10.21 5.01
C GLU A 66 18.05 9.87 6.51
N GLY A 67 19.26 9.69 7.05
CA GLY A 67 19.46 9.22 8.42
C GLY A 67 19.00 7.77 8.61
N GLU A 68 18.03 7.55 9.50
CA GLU A 68 17.45 6.23 9.77
C GLU A 68 16.18 5.94 8.93
N LYS A 69 15.75 6.91 8.11
CA LYS A 69 14.50 6.83 7.34
C LYS A 69 14.77 6.57 5.87
N VAL A 70 13.85 5.85 5.23
CA VAL A 70 13.84 5.61 3.79
C VAL A 70 12.71 6.43 3.18
N TYR A 71 12.96 7.06 2.05
CA TYR A 71 11.98 7.83 1.30
C TYR A 71 11.85 7.29 -0.13
N ALA A 72 10.62 7.19 -0.62
CA ALA A 72 10.30 6.94 -2.02
C ALA A 72 10.05 8.27 -2.71
N HIS A 73 10.79 8.54 -3.78
CA HIS A 73 10.68 9.77 -4.56
C HIS A 73 9.86 9.52 -5.81
N THR A 74 8.85 10.35 -6.00
CA THR A 74 8.09 10.50 -7.25
C THR A 74 8.55 11.76 -7.97
N THR A 75 7.94 12.11 -9.11
CA THR A 75 8.26 13.36 -9.82
C THR A 75 8.12 14.61 -8.95
N ASP A 76 7.08 14.66 -8.12
CA ASP A 76 6.68 15.89 -7.41
C ASP A 76 6.80 15.80 -5.89
N ASN A 77 6.92 14.58 -5.34
CA ASN A 77 6.80 14.33 -3.89
C ASN A 77 7.77 13.27 -3.40
N ALA A 78 8.11 13.36 -2.11
CA ALA A 78 8.82 12.33 -1.35
C ALA A 78 7.91 11.79 -0.25
N TYR A 79 7.94 10.47 -0.04
CA TYR A 79 7.12 9.78 0.94
C TYR A 79 7.98 8.87 1.81
N GLU A 80 7.82 8.96 3.13
CA GLU A 80 8.53 8.08 4.06
C GLU A 80 8.02 6.65 3.89
N VAL A 81 8.94 5.71 3.82
CA VAL A 81 8.68 4.28 3.71
C VAL A 81 9.09 3.62 5.01
N ARG A 82 8.19 2.81 5.58
CA ARG A 82 8.46 2.13 6.86
C ARG A 82 9.32 0.88 6.71
N GLN A 83 9.41 0.32 5.50
CA GLN A 83 10.26 -0.82 5.16
C GLN A 83 11.72 -0.37 4.94
N ARG A 84 12.68 -1.23 5.31
CA ARG A 84 14.13 -0.95 5.15
C ARG A 84 14.62 -1.37 3.77
N LEU A 85 15.60 -0.65 3.20
CA LEU A 85 16.08 -0.87 1.82
C LEU A 85 16.52 -2.31 1.47
N TYR A 86 17.09 -3.06 2.41
CA TYR A 86 17.47 -4.46 2.15
C TYR A 86 16.24 -5.38 1.99
N GLU A 87 15.07 -4.98 2.45
CA GLU A 87 13.82 -5.70 2.26
C GLU A 87 13.32 -5.59 0.80
N PHE A 88 13.89 -4.67 0.01
CA PHE A 88 13.53 -4.42 -1.39
C PHE A 88 14.32 -5.26 -2.40
N GLU A 89 15.50 -5.79 -2.02
CA GLU A 89 16.43 -6.46 -2.96
C GLU A 89 15.87 -7.73 -3.62
N GLY A 90 14.81 -8.34 -3.08
CA GLY A 90 14.13 -9.50 -3.67
C GLY A 90 12.86 -9.18 -4.46
N MET A 91 12.46 -7.91 -4.55
CA MET A 91 11.07 -7.51 -4.85
C MET A 91 10.94 -6.40 -5.88
N LEU A 92 11.95 -5.55 -6.02
CA LEU A 92 12.01 -4.61 -7.13
C LEU A 92 12.43 -5.37 -8.40
N PRO A 93 11.75 -5.14 -9.54
CA PRO A 93 12.22 -5.68 -10.81
C PRO A 93 13.63 -5.15 -11.07
N VAL A 94 14.56 -6.08 -11.31
CA VAL A 94 15.90 -5.80 -11.85
C VAL A 94 15.82 -5.35 -13.32
#